data_AF-A0A2T3FT83-F1
#
_entry.id   AF-A0A2T3FT83-F1
#
_cell.length_a   1.000
_cell.length_b   1.000
_cell.length_c   1.000
_cell.angle_alpha   90.00
_cell.angle_beta   90.00
_cell.angle_gamma   90.00
#
_symmetry.space_group_name_H-M   'P 1'
#
loop_
_entity.id
_entity.type
_entity.pdbx_description
1 polymer ?
#
loop_
_entity_poly.entity_id
_entity_poly.type
_entity_poly.pdbx_seq_one_letter_code
_entity_poly.pdbx_strand_id
1 'polypeptide(L)'
;MKSTIEHPKVFISYAWGTEDYRLKVRSFATDLIENGIDVLLDQWSLKEGNDTYAFMEQSVTDPTITNVLILLDPIYEKKANERHGGVGTETQIISPEIYNKVKQEKFLPVIFERRENGEIPKPQYLKTMLHFDLSQEEKYDLEYQRLVKRLYGIEIIEKPELGKKPSWLEESSIISTKTRTGYECLKQQKSDNVKKDEYRNFLFAVKEKIVNFSKDELENGVSADEYIELYSNTKLYRDDFLHLLKYSLYVPEAYKIIASLMEEICVEIKEKGGCEGEVVKTLLHEIFIYVVAFYLKNKNSDAVSYILSKTYFVGRYGYNEAQSFDAFYYNNENLDRAVSQKDGKNYYSGTASYWINNINVEVCNKNEFVFADIFCHNASMFIENYTRKWFWFPITYIYDKAEYGSSLFRQFAMRLKSKEHLQEAVKIMGFSDTDAFKKKYIEIESKIKEGKIGEYRYNSAFESAPVICQYVKSEELGIRN
;
A
#
# COMPACT_ATOMS: atom_id res chain seq x y z
N MET A 1 1.68 1.01 25.23
CA MET A 1 2.11 2.43 25.17
C MET A 1 3.56 2.49 25.64
N LYS A 2 4.53 2.62 24.72
CA LYS A 2 5.88 3.05 25.12
C LYS A 2 5.83 4.56 25.34
N SER A 3 6.41 5.02 26.43
CA SER A 3 6.43 6.43 26.82
C SER A 3 7.23 7.24 25.80
N THR A 4 6.58 8.21 25.15
CA THR A 4 7.26 9.31 24.45
C THR A 4 8.09 10.10 25.47
N ILE A 5 9.35 10.39 25.14
CA ILE A 5 10.24 11.15 26.00
C ILE A 5 10.04 12.64 25.69
N GLU A 6 9.60 13.44 26.66
CA GLU A 6 9.27 14.85 26.45
C GLU A 6 10.50 15.72 26.12
N HIS A 7 11.63 15.47 26.81
CA HIS A 7 12.92 16.11 26.56
C HIS A 7 14.04 15.07 26.61
N PRO A 8 14.39 14.45 25.46
CA PRO A 8 15.49 13.48 25.41
C PRO A 8 16.82 14.16 25.77
N LYS A 9 17.68 13.45 26.48
CA LYS A 9 19.02 13.94 26.84
C LYS A 9 20.08 13.05 26.21
N VAL A 10 20.92 13.61 25.34
CA VAL A 10 21.84 12.86 24.50
C VAL A 10 23.28 13.27 24.74
N PHE A 11 24.19 12.31 24.73
CA PHE A 11 25.63 12.56 24.71
C PHE A 11 26.19 12.30 23.31
N ILE A 12 27.03 13.20 22.80
CA ILE A 12 27.66 13.07 21.48
C ILE A 12 29.12 12.64 21.66
N SER A 13 29.45 11.43 21.19
CA SER A 13 30.82 10.93 21.08
C SER A 13 31.29 11.06 19.63
N TYR A 14 32.40 11.75 19.43
CA TYR A 14 33.04 11.92 18.12
C TYR A 14 34.56 11.96 18.28
N ALA A 15 35.30 11.88 17.16
CA ALA A 15 36.75 11.95 17.16
C ALA A 15 37.21 13.39 16.91
N TRP A 16 38.25 13.84 17.62
CA TRP A 16 38.79 15.18 17.36
C TRP A 16 39.51 15.19 16.01
N GLY A 17 38.83 15.78 15.03
CA GLY A 17 39.31 15.99 13.66
C GLY A 17 39.72 17.45 13.41
N THR A 18 39.47 17.89 12.17
CA THR A 18 39.70 19.27 11.71
C THR A 18 38.76 20.27 12.39
N GLU A 19 39.10 21.56 12.31
CA GLU A 19 38.23 22.62 12.84
C GLU A 19 36.86 22.63 12.13
N ASP A 20 36.84 22.43 10.81
CA ASP A 20 35.60 22.33 10.02
C ASP A 20 34.70 21.19 10.51
N TYR A 21 35.29 20.03 10.84
CA TYR A 21 34.55 18.90 11.40
C TYR A 21 33.94 19.26 12.77
N ARG A 22 34.71 19.94 13.64
CA ARG A 22 34.21 20.37 14.95
C ARG A 22 33.06 21.37 14.83
N LEU A 23 33.14 22.29 13.87
CA LEU A 23 32.07 23.24 13.56
C LEU A 23 30.82 22.51 13.06
N LYS A 24 30.98 21.51 12.19
CA LYS A 24 29.88 20.66 11.70
C LYS A 24 29.20 19.90 12.84
N VAL A 25 29.97 19.29 13.74
CA VAL A 25 29.45 18.61 14.95
C VAL A 25 28.71 19.59 15.84
N ARG A 26 29.24 20.79 16.05
CA ARG A 26 28.59 21.84 16.84
C ARG A 26 27.27 22.29 16.20
N SER A 27 27.24 22.48 14.88
CA SER A 27 25.99 22.82 14.17
C SER A 27 24.93 21.75 14.38
N PHE A 28 25.29 20.48 14.16
CA PHE A 28 24.39 19.35 14.39
C PHE A 28 23.88 19.27 15.84
N ALA A 29 24.75 19.54 16.82
CA ALA A 29 24.35 19.60 18.23
C ALA A 29 23.37 20.75 18.51
N THR A 30 23.58 21.92 17.90
CA THR A 30 22.66 23.06 17.98
C THR A 30 21.30 22.71 17.38
N ASP A 31 21.28 22.08 16.20
CA ASP A 31 20.02 21.67 15.54
C ASP A 31 19.20 20.74 16.45
N LEU A 32 19.86 19.79 17.15
CA LEU A 32 19.18 18.92 18.11
C LEU A 32 18.58 19.71 19.29
N ILE A 33 19.31 20.69 19.83
CA ILE A 33 18.81 21.58 20.91
C ILE A 33 17.60 22.39 20.43
N GLU A 34 17.64 22.95 19.22
CA GLU A 34 16.51 23.67 18.64
C GLU A 34 15.27 22.78 18.48
N ASN A 35 15.48 21.48 18.31
CA ASN A 35 14.44 20.45 18.28
C ASN A 35 14.05 19.91 19.68
N GLY A 36 14.44 20.60 20.78
CA GLY A 36 14.00 20.29 22.14
C GLY A 36 14.74 19.13 22.83
N ILE A 37 15.89 18.71 22.27
CA ILE A 37 16.74 17.63 22.81
C ILE A 37 17.89 18.26 23.60
N ASP A 38 18.06 17.87 24.87
CA ASP A 38 19.19 18.31 25.69
C ASP A 38 20.48 17.60 25.24
N VAL A 39 21.49 18.35 24.79
CA VAL A 39 22.72 17.80 24.22
C VAL A 39 23.90 18.06 25.14
N LEU A 40 24.49 16.97 25.64
CA LEU A 40 25.78 16.99 26.31
C LEU A 40 26.90 16.89 25.26
N LEU A 41 27.51 18.03 24.96
CA LEU A 41 28.66 18.16 24.08
C LEU A 41 29.90 18.56 24.89
N ASP A 42 31.04 17.94 24.57
CA ASP A 42 32.34 18.21 25.18
C ASP A 42 32.79 19.67 25.01
N GLN A 43 32.56 20.26 23.83
CA GLN A 43 32.89 21.65 23.49
C GLN A 43 32.19 22.67 24.40
N TRP A 44 31.05 22.31 24.99
CA TRP A 44 30.29 23.16 25.90
C TRP A 44 30.53 22.82 27.38
N SER A 45 30.86 21.57 27.67
CA SER A 45 30.84 21.03 29.04
C SER A 45 32.22 20.92 29.69
N LEU A 46 33.29 20.77 28.91
CA LEU A 46 34.65 20.65 29.43
C LEU A 46 35.33 22.01 29.59
N LYS A 47 36.08 22.17 30.68
CA LYS A 47 36.96 23.29 30.97
C LYS A 47 38.41 22.79 31.14
N GLU A 48 39.36 23.72 31.10
CA GLU A 48 40.77 23.45 31.31
C GLU A 48 40.99 22.74 32.67
N GLY A 49 41.64 21.57 32.66
CA GLY A 49 41.87 20.74 33.84
C GLY A 49 40.87 19.60 34.07
N ASN A 50 39.80 19.48 33.26
CA ASN A 50 38.90 18.33 33.32
C ASN A 50 39.54 17.06 32.72
N ASP A 51 39.33 15.92 33.39
CA ASP A 51 39.65 14.61 32.84
C ASP A 51 38.55 14.19 31.85
N THR A 52 38.96 14.10 30.58
CA THR A 52 38.09 13.77 29.46
C THR A 52 37.67 12.30 29.46
N TYR A 53 38.41 11.39 30.11
CA TYR A 53 38.05 9.98 30.29
C TYR A 53 36.87 9.88 31.25
N ALA A 54 37.05 10.51 32.41
CA ALA A 54 36.07 10.53 33.48
C ALA A 54 34.76 11.17 33.00
N PHE A 55 34.85 12.25 32.22
CA PHE A 55 33.68 12.89 31.62
C PHE A 55 32.90 11.94 30.69
N MET A 56 33.59 11.23 29.79
CA MET A 56 32.95 10.29 28.86
C MET A 56 32.35 9.08 29.61
N GLU A 57 33.07 8.48 30.56
CA GLU A 57 32.55 7.35 31.34
C GLU A 57 31.33 7.77 32.18
N GLN A 58 31.37 8.94 32.82
CA GLN A 58 30.23 9.50 33.57
C GLN A 58 29.04 9.76 32.64
N SER A 59 29.26 10.36 31.47
CA SER A 59 28.19 10.66 30.51
C SER A 59 27.51 9.39 29.98
N VAL A 60 28.29 8.35 29.69
CA VAL A 60 27.73 7.09 29.19
C VAL A 60 26.99 6.31 30.29
N THR A 61 27.45 6.39 31.54
CA THR A 61 26.84 5.71 32.69
C THR A 61 25.70 6.48 33.36
N ASP A 62 25.56 7.79 33.09
CA ASP A 62 24.48 8.63 33.62
C ASP A 62 23.10 8.08 33.19
N PRO A 63 22.21 7.74 34.14
CA PRO A 63 20.86 7.26 33.85
C PRO A 63 19.94 8.33 33.25
N THR A 64 20.26 9.62 33.39
CA THR A 64 19.49 10.73 32.79
C THR A 64 19.72 10.85 31.29
N ILE A 65 20.86 10.37 30.79
CA ILE A 65 21.16 10.34 29.36
C ILE A 65 20.39 9.20 28.72
N THR A 66 19.44 9.53 27.84
CA THR A 66 18.56 8.58 27.15
C THR A 66 19.30 7.85 26.04
N ASN A 67 20.17 8.55 25.31
CA ASN A 67 20.89 8.00 24.16
C ASN A 67 22.32 8.57 24.05
N VAL A 68 23.21 7.80 23.42
CA VAL A 68 24.58 8.18 23.10
C VAL A 68 24.72 8.14 21.58
N LEU A 69 24.90 9.30 20.96
CA LEU A 69 25.16 9.42 19.53
C LEU A 69 26.64 9.20 19.26
N ILE A 70 26.96 8.24 18.41
CA ILE A 70 28.34 7.95 18.00
C ILE A 70 28.51 8.48 16.58
N LEU A 71 29.19 9.62 16.43
CA LEU A 71 29.46 10.21 15.13
C LEU A 71 30.64 9.47 14.50
N LEU A 72 30.33 8.70 13.47
CA LEU A 72 31.27 7.83 12.78
C LEU A 72 31.84 8.53 11.55
N ASP A 73 33.17 8.60 11.53
CA ASP A 73 34.02 9.00 10.42
C ASP A 73 35.22 8.02 10.33
N PRO A 74 36.06 8.10 9.27
CA PRO A 74 37.23 7.23 9.16
C PRO A 74 38.23 7.37 10.33
N ILE A 75 38.29 8.53 10.97
CA ILE A 75 39.21 8.84 12.08
C ILE A 75 38.75 8.11 13.36
N TYR A 76 37.46 8.17 13.67
CA TYR A 76 36.81 7.49 14.78
C TYR A 76 36.98 6.00 14.67
N GLU A 77 36.71 5.42 13.50
CA GLU A 77 36.89 3.98 13.27
C GLU A 77 38.32 3.54 13.54
N LYS A 78 39.30 4.25 12.96
CA LYS A 78 40.72 3.92 13.12
C LYS A 78 41.12 3.94 14.59
N LYS A 79 40.83 5.05 15.29
CA LYS A 79 41.18 5.23 16.70
C LYS A 79 40.45 4.24 17.62
N ALA A 80 39.18 3.93 17.34
CA ALA A 80 38.40 2.97 18.12
C ALA A 80 38.93 1.53 17.98
N ASN A 81 39.39 1.16 16.78
CA ASN A 81 39.97 -0.16 16.53
C ASN A 81 41.42 -0.27 17.07
N GLU A 82 42.22 0.79 16.99
CA GLU A 82 43.60 0.80 17.52
C GLU A 82 43.66 0.70 19.05
N ARG A 83 42.61 1.16 19.76
CA ARG A 83 42.49 1.00 21.21
C ARG A 83 42.38 -0.43 21.70
N HIS A 84 42.09 -1.39 20.83
CA HIS A 84 42.14 -2.81 21.19
C HIS A 84 43.57 -3.27 21.58
N GLY A 85 44.60 -2.45 21.34
CA GLY A 85 46.01 -2.73 21.65
C GLY A 85 46.66 -1.91 22.78
N GLY A 86 45.91 -1.09 23.53
CA GLY A 86 46.41 -0.46 24.77
C GLY A 86 47.25 0.82 24.63
N VAL A 87 47.31 1.48 23.47
CA VAL A 87 48.01 2.77 23.31
C VAL A 87 47.12 3.76 22.56
N GLY A 88 46.46 4.66 23.30
CA GLY A 88 45.70 5.75 22.68
C GLY A 88 45.08 6.70 23.71
N THR A 89 45.58 7.94 23.74
CA THR A 89 45.34 8.98 24.75
C THR A 89 44.02 9.76 24.60
N GLU A 90 43.15 9.40 23.64
CA GLU A 90 42.02 10.26 23.20
C GLU A 90 40.65 9.88 23.78
N THR A 91 40.57 9.90 25.09
CA THR A 91 39.42 9.92 26.01
C THR A 91 37.95 10.08 25.58
N GLN A 92 37.58 10.56 24.39
CA GLN A 92 36.18 10.75 23.97
C GLN A 92 35.60 9.65 23.07
N ILE A 93 36.45 8.74 22.59
CA ILE A 93 36.04 7.58 21.77
C ILE A 93 35.59 6.44 22.68
N ILE A 94 34.41 5.88 22.39
CA ILE A 94 33.82 4.80 23.20
C ILE A 94 34.61 3.52 22.98
N SER A 95 35.09 2.93 24.09
CA SER A 95 35.78 1.66 24.07
C SER A 95 34.80 0.48 24.08
N PRO A 96 35.19 -0.70 23.57
CA PRO A 96 34.39 -1.91 23.68
C PRO A 96 34.03 -2.27 25.14
N GLU A 97 34.91 -1.94 26.09
CA GLU A 97 34.68 -2.19 27.52
C GLU A 97 33.51 -1.34 28.06
N ILE A 98 33.48 -0.05 27.76
CA ILE A 98 32.39 0.85 28.17
C ILE A 98 31.10 0.49 27.44
N TYR A 99 31.20 0.15 26.16
CA TYR A 99 30.07 -0.33 25.36
C TYR A 99 29.39 -1.56 25.99
N ASN A 100 30.17 -2.52 26.50
CA ASN A 100 29.65 -3.74 27.14
C ASN A 100 29.10 -3.53 28.57
N LYS A 101 29.39 -2.39 29.22
CA LYS A 101 28.88 -2.07 30.57
C LYS A 101 27.45 -1.52 30.56
N VAL A 102 26.95 -1.05 29.41
CA VAL A 102 25.67 -0.34 29.29
C VAL A 102 24.77 -1.01 28.26
N LYS A 103 23.45 -0.84 28.38
CA LYS A 103 22.49 -1.39 27.41
C LYS A 103 22.79 -0.91 26.00
N GLN A 104 22.98 -1.84 25.07
CA GLN A 104 23.38 -1.57 23.69
C GLN A 104 22.43 -0.61 22.95
N GLU A 105 21.13 -0.69 23.25
CA GLU A 105 20.08 0.18 22.66
C GLU A 105 20.28 1.68 22.96
N LYS A 106 21.11 2.03 23.96
CA LYS A 106 21.47 3.41 24.29
C LYS A 106 22.37 4.02 23.20
N PHE A 107 23.22 3.21 22.55
CA PHE A 107 24.17 3.68 21.56
C PHE A 107 23.55 3.73 20.17
N LEU A 108 23.58 4.91 19.53
CA LEU A 108 23.06 5.15 18.20
C LEU A 108 24.22 5.55 17.27
N PRO A 109 24.69 4.63 16.41
CA PRO A 109 25.69 4.96 15.39
C PRO A 109 25.10 5.92 14.34
N VAL A 110 25.80 7.02 14.08
CA VAL A 110 25.44 8.04 13.09
C VAL A 110 26.62 8.21 12.14
N ILE A 111 26.43 7.90 10.86
CA ILE A 111 27.46 8.07 9.84
C ILE A 111 27.49 9.55 9.46
N PHE A 112 28.59 10.20 9.81
CA PHE A 112 28.77 11.63 9.61
C PHE A 112 29.64 11.91 8.37
N GLU A 113 30.58 11.01 8.09
CA GLU A 113 31.41 10.98 6.88
C GLU A 113 31.67 9.55 6.43
N ARG A 114 31.79 9.35 5.11
CA ARG A 114 32.17 8.08 4.49
C ARG A 114 33.64 8.11 4.07
N ARG A 115 34.19 6.93 3.82
CA ARG A 115 35.49 6.80 3.16
C ARG A 115 35.40 7.26 1.70
N GLU A 116 36.53 7.63 1.10
CA GLU A 116 36.60 8.06 -0.31
C GLU A 116 36.03 7.01 -1.29
N ASN A 117 36.10 5.72 -0.94
CA ASN A 117 35.53 4.61 -1.71
C ASN A 117 34.02 4.39 -1.47
N GLY A 118 33.36 5.24 -0.69
CA GLY A 118 31.95 5.16 -0.34
C GLY A 118 31.61 4.18 0.80
N GLU A 119 32.60 3.50 1.39
CA GLU A 119 32.39 2.56 2.49
C GLU A 119 32.04 3.27 3.81
N ILE A 120 31.28 2.57 4.65
CA ILE A 120 30.82 3.07 5.95
C ILE A 120 31.89 2.76 7.03
N PRO A 121 32.47 3.78 7.67
CA PRO A 121 33.55 3.57 8.64
C PRO A 121 32.99 3.15 10.01
N LYS A 122 32.87 1.84 10.24
CA LYS A 122 32.36 1.29 11.52
C LYS A 122 33.45 0.56 12.30
N PRO A 123 33.69 0.96 13.58
CA PRO A 123 34.50 0.17 14.50
C PRO A 123 34.04 -1.29 14.57
N GLN A 124 34.96 -2.22 14.84
CA GLN A 124 34.69 -3.67 14.81
C GLN A 124 33.52 -4.07 15.71
N TYR A 125 33.35 -3.42 16.87
CA TYR A 125 32.28 -3.69 17.82
C TYR A 125 30.90 -3.13 17.40
N LEU A 126 30.84 -2.23 16.40
CA LEU A 126 29.61 -1.65 15.85
C LEU A 126 29.21 -2.21 14.48
N LYS A 127 30.00 -3.12 13.90
CA LYS A 127 29.79 -3.60 12.51
C LYS A 127 28.39 -4.15 12.25
N THR A 128 27.83 -4.88 13.22
CA THR A 128 26.50 -5.51 13.11
C THR A 128 25.34 -4.59 13.50
N MET A 129 25.62 -3.40 14.02
CA MET A 129 24.59 -2.49 14.51
C MET A 129 23.96 -1.67 13.38
N LEU A 130 22.64 -1.44 13.51
CA LEU A 130 21.92 -0.48 12.69
C LEU A 130 22.45 0.94 12.94
N HIS A 131 22.31 1.82 11.95
CA HIS A 131 22.84 3.18 11.98
C HIS A 131 21.87 4.16 11.31
N PHE A 132 22.12 5.44 11.56
CA PHE A 132 21.58 6.57 10.80
C PHE A 132 22.67 7.08 9.87
N ASP A 133 22.33 7.51 8.66
CA ASP A 133 23.31 8.00 7.70
C ASP A 133 23.06 9.46 7.33
N LEU A 134 23.85 10.36 7.90
CA LEU A 134 23.81 11.81 7.66
C LEU A 134 24.94 12.27 6.73
N SER A 135 25.65 11.34 6.09
CA SER A 135 26.79 11.67 5.21
C SER A 135 26.38 12.09 3.79
N GLN A 136 25.14 11.81 3.40
CA GLN A 136 24.62 12.01 2.05
C GLN A 136 23.66 13.21 2.03
N GLU A 137 24.02 14.28 1.33
CA GLU A 137 23.25 15.52 1.29
C GLU A 137 21.80 15.30 0.82
N GLU A 138 21.61 14.49 -0.23
CA GLU A 138 20.28 14.15 -0.77
C GLU A 138 19.33 13.45 0.22
N LYS A 139 19.88 12.82 1.27
CA LYS A 139 19.13 12.04 2.26
C LYS A 139 19.18 12.63 3.67
N TYR A 140 19.91 13.72 3.84
CA TYR A 140 20.23 14.29 5.14
C TYR A 140 18.96 14.59 5.95
N ASP A 141 18.03 15.35 5.37
CA ASP A 141 16.81 15.78 6.07
C ASP A 141 15.94 14.60 6.51
N LEU A 142 15.81 13.58 5.65
CA LEU A 142 15.00 12.39 5.93
C LEU A 142 15.60 11.56 7.07
N GLU A 143 16.91 11.32 7.02
CA GLU A 143 17.63 10.56 8.05
C GLU A 143 17.74 11.34 9.37
N TYR A 144 17.86 12.67 9.31
CA TYR A 144 17.83 13.54 10.48
C TYR A 144 16.47 13.48 11.19
N GLN A 145 15.35 13.61 10.45
CA GLN A 145 14.01 13.45 11.02
C GLN A 145 13.82 12.05 11.63
N ARG A 146 14.36 11.01 10.98
CA ARG A 146 14.32 9.63 11.47
C ARG A 146 15.09 9.48 12.80
N LEU A 147 16.26 10.12 12.92
CA LEU A 147 17.04 10.16 14.15
C LEU A 147 16.29 10.89 15.26
N VAL A 148 15.73 12.07 14.99
CA VAL A 148 14.96 12.84 15.97
C VAL A 148 13.76 12.03 16.49
N LYS A 149 12.97 11.42 15.61
CA LYS A 149 11.86 10.52 16.01
C LYS A 149 12.34 9.39 16.93
N ARG A 150 13.49 8.78 16.63
CA ARG A 150 14.09 7.72 17.46
C ARG A 150 14.47 8.21 18.86
N LEU A 151 14.97 9.45 18.97
CA LEU A 151 15.35 10.07 20.25
C LEU A 151 14.14 10.37 21.13
N TYR A 152 13.02 10.76 20.53
CA TYR A 152 11.73 10.93 21.24
C TYR A 152 11.03 9.60 21.61
N GLY A 153 11.60 8.45 21.22
CA GLY A 153 11.02 7.14 21.49
C GLY A 153 9.84 6.77 20.58
N ILE A 154 9.65 7.50 19.48
CA ILE A 154 8.60 7.24 18.50
C ILE A 154 9.05 6.08 17.59
N GLU A 155 8.24 5.03 17.49
CA GLU A 155 8.52 3.91 16.58
C GLU A 155 8.42 4.40 15.13
N ILE A 156 9.54 4.33 14.40
CA ILE A 156 9.64 4.79 13.01
C ILE A 156 8.81 3.91 12.07
N ILE A 157 8.66 2.63 12.42
CA ILE A 157 7.86 1.63 11.71
C ILE A 157 7.00 0.95 12.78
N GLU A 158 5.73 1.31 12.84
CA GLU A 158 4.80 0.68 13.77
C GLU A 158 4.59 -0.78 13.37
N LYS A 159 4.74 -1.70 14.33
CA LYS A 159 4.36 -3.09 14.10
C LYS A 159 2.85 -3.11 13.82
N PRO A 160 2.39 -3.62 12.65
CA PRO A 160 0.98 -3.69 12.38
C PRO A 160 0.29 -4.55 13.43
N GLU A 161 -0.94 -4.19 13.79
CA GLU A 161 -1.73 -5.01 14.69
C GLU A 161 -1.85 -6.44 14.18
N LEU A 162 -1.77 -7.40 15.10
CA LEU A 162 -1.98 -8.80 14.75
C LEU A 162 -3.40 -8.98 14.17
N GLY A 163 -3.47 -9.53 12.96
CA GLY A 163 -4.73 -9.89 12.31
C GLY A 163 -5.39 -11.11 12.97
N LYS A 164 -6.68 -11.32 12.69
CA LYS A 164 -7.40 -12.53 13.12
C LYS A 164 -7.02 -13.73 12.26
N LYS A 165 -7.24 -14.94 12.78
CA LYS A 165 -7.13 -16.20 12.03
C LYS A 165 -8.04 -16.10 10.79
N PRO A 166 -7.53 -16.33 9.57
CA PRO A 166 -8.35 -16.28 8.38
C PRO A 166 -9.43 -17.38 8.37
N SER A 167 -10.66 -17.02 7.99
CA SER A 167 -11.83 -17.92 7.91
C SER A 167 -11.65 -19.06 6.90
N TRP A 168 -10.91 -18.84 5.80
CA TRP A 168 -10.66 -19.86 4.77
C TRP A 168 -9.81 -21.05 5.23
N LEU A 169 -9.20 -21.00 6.41
CA LEU A 169 -8.46 -22.15 6.97
C LEU A 169 -9.38 -23.32 7.38
N GLU A 170 -10.68 -23.08 7.55
CA GLU A 170 -11.66 -24.07 8.00
C GLU A 170 -12.62 -24.51 6.87
N GLU A 171 -12.51 -23.91 5.68
CA GLU A 171 -13.43 -24.16 4.57
C GLU A 171 -12.93 -25.29 3.64
N SER A 172 -13.76 -26.33 3.47
CA SER A 172 -13.65 -27.26 2.35
C SER A 172 -14.13 -26.60 1.05
N SER A 173 -13.53 -26.94 -0.11
CA SER A 173 -13.88 -26.33 -1.39
C SER A 173 -15.38 -26.32 -1.66
N ILE A 174 -15.96 -25.13 -1.78
CA ILE A 174 -17.41 -24.90 -1.79
C ILE A 174 -18.05 -25.25 -3.16
N ILE A 175 -17.26 -25.29 -4.24
CA ILE A 175 -17.75 -25.62 -5.58
C ILE A 175 -17.82 -27.13 -5.79
N SER A 176 -18.99 -27.64 -6.19
CA SER A 176 -19.17 -29.06 -6.52
C SER A 176 -18.22 -29.51 -7.63
N THR A 177 -17.67 -30.72 -7.52
CA THR A 177 -16.79 -31.31 -8.55
C THR A 177 -17.47 -31.34 -9.92
N LYS A 178 -18.78 -31.63 -9.96
CA LYS A 178 -19.58 -31.65 -11.19
C LYS A 178 -19.58 -30.30 -11.90
N THR A 179 -19.69 -29.20 -11.15
CA THR A 179 -19.63 -27.83 -11.71
C THR A 179 -18.24 -27.54 -12.26
N ARG A 180 -17.18 -27.87 -11.50
CA ARG A 180 -15.77 -27.66 -11.94
C ARG A 180 -15.46 -28.42 -13.24
N THR A 181 -15.88 -29.67 -13.34
CA THR A 181 -15.69 -30.49 -14.54
C THR A 181 -16.58 -30.03 -15.70
N GLY A 182 -17.75 -29.43 -15.40
CA GLY A 182 -18.70 -28.99 -16.41
C GLY A 182 -18.12 -27.93 -17.35
N TYR A 183 -17.31 -27.00 -16.84
CA TYR A 183 -16.71 -25.94 -17.64
C TYR A 183 -15.54 -26.39 -18.51
N GLU A 184 -14.99 -27.59 -18.28
CA GLU A 184 -13.89 -28.10 -19.09
C GLU A 184 -14.24 -28.30 -20.57
N CYS A 185 -15.54 -28.39 -20.89
CA CYS A 185 -16.01 -28.43 -22.26
C CYS A 185 -15.61 -27.19 -23.08
N LEU A 186 -15.36 -26.04 -22.43
CA LEU A 186 -14.93 -24.79 -23.09
C LEU A 186 -13.47 -24.86 -23.59
N LYS A 187 -12.65 -25.73 -23.01
CA LYS A 187 -11.26 -25.98 -23.46
C LYS A 187 -11.22 -26.83 -24.73
N GLN A 188 -12.26 -27.61 -24.99
CA GLN A 188 -12.31 -28.50 -26.15
C GLN A 188 -12.34 -27.71 -27.45
N GLN A 189 -11.88 -28.34 -28.54
CA GLN A 189 -11.92 -27.74 -29.86
C GLN A 189 -13.37 -27.77 -30.39
N LYS A 190 -14.00 -26.61 -30.40
CA LYS A 190 -15.38 -26.35 -30.86
C LYS A 190 -15.39 -25.03 -31.63
N SER A 191 -16.45 -24.77 -32.40
CA SER A 191 -16.60 -23.48 -33.06
C SER A 191 -16.80 -22.35 -32.05
N ASP A 192 -16.37 -21.14 -32.41
CA ASP A 192 -16.45 -19.96 -31.55
C ASP A 192 -17.87 -19.67 -31.08
N ASN A 193 -18.87 -19.83 -31.95
CA ASN A 193 -20.28 -19.64 -31.61
C ASN A 193 -20.75 -20.63 -30.54
N VAL A 194 -20.41 -21.92 -30.69
CA VAL A 194 -20.78 -22.95 -29.70
C VAL A 194 -20.14 -22.65 -28.35
N LYS A 195 -18.88 -22.22 -28.32
CA LYS A 195 -18.22 -21.83 -27.07
C LYS A 195 -18.86 -20.60 -26.43
N LYS A 196 -19.21 -19.59 -27.22
CA LYS A 196 -19.90 -18.38 -26.75
C LYS A 196 -21.27 -18.73 -26.15
N ASP A 197 -22.03 -19.61 -26.79
CA ASP A 197 -23.36 -20.05 -26.31
C ASP A 197 -23.26 -20.89 -25.03
N GLU A 198 -22.35 -21.86 -24.97
CA GLU A 198 -22.09 -22.64 -23.75
C GLU A 198 -21.67 -21.74 -22.59
N TYR A 199 -20.75 -20.80 -22.85
CA TYR A 199 -20.28 -19.85 -21.83
C TYR A 199 -21.40 -18.93 -21.34
N ARG A 200 -22.25 -18.43 -22.25
CA ARG A 200 -23.43 -17.63 -21.90
C ARG A 200 -24.40 -18.42 -21.02
N ASN A 201 -24.67 -19.68 -21.35
CA ASN A 201 -25.56 -20.53 -20.56
C ASN A 201 -25.03 -20.79 -19.15
N PHE A 202 -23.72 -21.04 -19.01
CA PHE A 202 -23.11 -21.19 -17.69
C PHE A 202 -23.16 -19.89 -16.88
N LEU A 203 -22.85 -18.75 -17.50
CA LEU A 203 -22.94 -17.45 -16.85
C LEU A 203 -24.37 -17.12 -16.42
N PHE A 204 -25.36 -17.43 -17.27
CA PHE A 204 -26.77 -17.25 -16.95
C PHE A 204 -27.18 -18.08 -15.73
N ALA A 205 -26.75 -19.33 -15.63
CA ALA A 205 -27.01 -20.16 -14.46
C ALA A 205 -26.38 -19.59 -13.17
N VAL A 206 -25.23 -18.92 -13.24
CA VAL A 206 -24.62 -18.22 -12.10
C VAL A 206 -25.39 -16.95 -11.76
N LYS A 207 -25.78 -16.16 -12.77
CA LYS A 207 -26.62 -14.97 -12.63
C LYS A 207 -27.91 -15.27 -11.88
N GLU A 208 -28.63 -16.32 -12.27
CA GLU A 208 -29.90 -16.70 -11.63
C GLU A 208 -29.73 -16.96 -10.13
N LYS A 209 -28.61 -17.56 -9.71
CA LYS A 209 -28.32 -17.78 -8.30
C LYS A 209 -28.02 -16.47 -7.55
N ILE A 210 -27.33 -15.53 -8.19
CA ILE A 210 -26.99 -14.22 -7.62
C ILE A 210 -28.26 -13.37 -7.45
N VAL A 211 -29.07 -13.25 -8.49
CA VAL A 211 -30.28 -12.41 -8.49
C VAL A 211 -31.30 -12.94 -7.48
N ASN A 212 -31.51 -14.25 -7.47
CA ASN A 212 -32.46 -14.91 -6.58
C ASN A 212 -31.90 -15.23 -5.19
N PHE A 213 -30.72 -14.70 -4.82
CA PHE A 213 -30.14 -14.91 -3.50
C PHE A 213 -31.12 -14.45 -2.40
N SER A 214 -31.50 -15.35 -1.50
CA SER A 214 -32.32 -15.02 -0.34
C SER A 214 -31.90 -15.90 0.84
N LYS A 215 -32.07 -15.38 2.06
CA LYS A 215 -31.90 -16.16 3.29
C LYS A 215 -33.23 -16.16 4.03
N ASP A 216 -33.83 -17.34 4.18
CA ASP A 216 -35.08 -17.49 4.92
C ASP A 216 -34.89 -16.99 6.36
N GLU A 217 -35.83 -16.15 6.82
CA GLU A 217 -35.94 -15.64 8.20
C GLU A 217 -34.76 -14.78 8.71
N LEU A 218 -34.61 -13.56 8.17
CA LEU A 218 -33.94 -12.49 8.92
C LEU A 218 -34.97 -11.88 9.90
N GLU A 219 -34.85 -12.20 11.19
CA GLU A 219 -35.63 -11.53 12.24
C GLU A 219 -35.35 -10.01 12.26
N ASN A 220 -36.27 -9.22 12.81
CA ASN A 220 -36.13 -7.76 12.88
C ASN A 220 -34.85 -7.36 13.64
N GLY A 221 -33.86 -6.87 12.89
CA GLY A 221 -32.57 -6.41 13.42
C GLY A 221 -31.47 -7.47 13.25
N VAL A 222 -30.74 -7.39 12.14
CA VAL A 222 -29.62 -8.29 11.84
C VAL A 222 -28.41 -7.90 12.71
N SER A 223 -27.94 -8.82 13.54
CA SER A 223 -26.70 -8.62 14.30
C SER A 223 -25.47 -8.53 13.38
N ALA A 224 -24.35 -8.00 13.89
CA ALA A 224 -23.12 -7.90 13.11
C ALA A 224 -22.66 -9.27 12.58
N ASP A 225 -22.77 -10.33 13.39
CA ASP A 225 -22.38 -11.68 12.99
C ASP A 225 -23.31 -12.26 11.91
N GLU A 226 -24.62 -12.10 12.06
CA GLU A 226 -25.59 -12.55 11.06
C GLU A 226 -25.44 -11.82 9.73
N TYR A 227 -25.10 -10.52 9.76
CA TYR A 227 -24.87 -9.74 8.55
C TYR A 227 -23.61 -10.23 7.82
N ILE A 228 -22.53 -10.50 8.56
CA ILE A 228 -21.30 -11.04 7.98
C ILE A 228 -21.54 -12.44 7.43
N GLU A 229 -22.31 -13.27 8.13
CA GLU A 229 -22.68 -14.60 7.65
C GLU A 229 -23.54 -14.50 6.37
N LEU A 230 -24.50 -13.56 6.33
CA LEU A 230 -25.31 -13.30 5.14
C LEU A 230 -24.42 -12.94 3.94
N TYR A 231 -23.44 -12.05 4.13
CA TYR A 231 -22.47 -11.74 3.07
C TYR A 231 -21.60 -12.96 2.73
N SER A 232 -21.13 -13.71 3.72
CA SER A 232 -20.33 -14.92 3.53
C SER A 232 -21.07 -15.99 2.72
N ASN A 233 -22.40 -16.08 2.86
CA ASN A 233 -23.21 -17.03 2.08
C ASN A 233 -23.23 -16.70 0.57
N THR A 234 -22.93 -15.45 0.19
CA THR A 234 -22.79 -15.08 -1.23
C THR A 234 -21.52 -15.64 -1.89
N LYS A 235 -20.54 -16.06 -1.08
CA LYS A 235 -19.22 -16.54 -1.51
C LYS A 235 -19.29 -17.74 -2.44
N LEU A 236 -20.27 -18.63 -2.27
CA LEU A 236 -20.47 -19.76 -3.18
C LEU A 236 -20.69 -19.28 -4.62
N TYR A 237 -21.52 -18.25 -4.83
CA TYR A 237 -21.83 -17.72 -6.15
C TYR A 237 -20.68 -16.90 -6.71
N ARG A 238 -19.98 -16.15 -5.84
CA ARG A 238 -18.72 -15.49 -6.17
C ARG A 238 -17.73 -16.51 -6.73
N ASP A 239 -17.44 -17.57 -5.98
CA ASP A 239 -16.41 -18.53 -6.36
C ASP A 239 -16.81 -19.36 -7.59
N ASP A 240 -18.10 -19.65 -7.79
CA ASP A 240 -18.63 -20.25 -9.02
C ASP A 240 -18.39 -19.34 -10.24
N PHE A 241 -18.74 -18.04 -10.13
CA PHE A 241 -18.47 -17.04 -11.16
C PHE A 241 -16.97 -16.94 -11.47
N LEU A 242 -16.13 -16.85 -10.42
CA LEU A 242 -14.68 -16.73 -10.54
C LEU A 242 -14.03 -17.98 -11.14
N HIS A 243 -14.56 -19.16 -10.84
CA HIS A 243 -14.11 -20.39 -11.47
C HIS A 243 -14.42 -20.39 -12.97
N LEU A 244 -15.63 -19.97 -13.35
CA LEU A 244 -16.05 -19.82 -14.75
C LEU A 244 -15.25 -18.73 -15.49
N LEU A 245 -14.94 -17.61 -14.83
CA LEU A 245 -14.16 -16.48 -15.38
C LEU A 245 -12.82 -16.94 -15.96
N LYS A 246 -12.15 -17.93 -15.34
CA LYS A 246 -10.90 -18.50 -15.86
C LYS A 246 -11.05 -19.10 -17.26
N TYR A 247 -12.24 -19.59 -17.60
CA TYR A 247 -12.52 -20.16 -18.91
C TYR A 247 -12.81 -19.13 -19.99
N SER A 248 -12.97 -17.85 -19.62
CA SER A 248 -13.12 -16.76 -20.58
C SER A 248 -11.93 -16.64 -21.53
N LEU A 249 -10.74 -17.14 -21.16
CA LEU A 249 -9.55 -17.18 -22.03
C LEU A 249 -9.69 -18.15 -23.21
N TYR A 250 -10.58 -19.15 -23.12
CA TYR A 250 -10.85 -20.11 -24.19
C TYR A 250 -12.03 -19.73 -25.07
N VAL A 251 -12.72 -18.63 -24.76
CA VAL A 251 -13.96 -18.19 -25.40
C VAL A 251 -13.71 -16.81 -26.03
N PRO A 252 -13.78 -16.68 -27.37
CA PRO A 252 -13.54 -15.40 -28.03
C PRO A 252 -14.51 -14.32 -27.54
N GLU A 253 -13.98 -13.13 -27.27
CA GLU A 253 -14.76 -11.98 -26.81
C GLU A 253 -15.62 -12.23 -25.57
N ALA A 254 -15.25 -13.20 -24.73
CA ALA A 254 -15.97 -13.52 -23.49
C ALA A 254 -16.17 -12.32 -22.57
N TYR A 255 -15.24 -11.36 -22.57
CA TYR A 255 -15.34 -10.11 -21.83
C TYR A 255 -16.58 -9.28 -22.21
N LYS A 256 -17.06 -9.37 -23.46
CA LYS A 256 -18.31 -8.72 -23.89
C LYS A 256 -19.54 -9.42 -23.30
N ILE A 257 -19.51 -10.75 -23.24
CA ILE A 257 -20.58 -11.56 -22.62
C ILE A 257 -20.65 -11.28 -21.12
N ILE A 258 -19.49 -11.23 -20.45
CA ILE A 258 -19.38 -10.89 -19.03
C ILE A 258 -19.94 -9.48 -18.77
N ALA A 259 -19.49 -8.47 -19.54
CA ALA A 259 -19.97 -7.10 -19.35
C ALA A 259 -21.48 -6.95 -19.64
N SER A 260 -22.06 -7.76 -20.52
CA SER A 260 -23.52 -7.83 -20.72
C SER A 260 -24.21 -8.45 -19.51
N LEU A 261 -23.71 -9.58 -19.02
CA LEU A 261 -24.27 -10.27 -17.85
C LEU A 261 -24.22 -9.39 -16.59
N MET A 262 -23.11 -8.69 -16.36
CA MET A 262 -22.97 -7.79 -15.22
C MET A 262 -23.98 -6.64 -15.27
N GLU A 263 -24.22 -6.08 -16.47
CA GLU A 263 -25.26 -5.07 -16.69
C GLU A 263 -26.65 -5.61 -16.33
N GLU A 264 -26.99 -6.81 -16.81
CA GLU A 264 -28.27 -7.47 -16.51
C GLU A 264 -28.44 -7.73 -15.01
N ILE A 265 -27.41 -8.28 -14.34
CA ILE A 265 -27.43 -8.48 -12.89
C ILE A 265 -27.67 -7.15 -12.19
N CYS A 266 -26.93 -6.10 -12.56
CA CYS A 266 -27.07 -4.78 -11.96
C CYS A 266 -28.51 -4.24 -12.08
N VAL A 267 -29.13 -4.38 -13.25
CA VAL A 267 -30.53 -3.98 -13.48
C VAL A 267 -31.48 -4.77 -12.58
N GLU A 268 -31.35 -6.09 -12.51
CA GLU A 268 -32.27 -6.95 -11.78
C GLU A 268 -32.16 -6.80 -10.26
N ILE A 269 -30.97 -6.54 -9.72
CA ILE A 269 -30.77 -6.37 -8.27
C ILE A 269 -30.99 -4.92 -7.80
N LYS A 270 -31.16 -3.96 -8.71
CA LYS A 270 -31.14 -2.53 -8.39
C LYS A 270 -32.18 -2.14 -7.34
N GLU A 271 -33.40 -2.65 -7.49
CA GLU A 271 -34.53 -2.39 -6.60
C GLU A 271 -34.61 -3.38 -5.44
N LYS A 272 -33.68 -4.34 -5.34
CA LYS A 272 -33.59 -5.23 -4.19
C LYS A 272 -33.20 -4.43 -2.96
N GLY A 273 -34.11 -4.37 -1.99
CA GLY A 273 -33.96 -3.67 -0.72
C GLY A 273 -33.50 -4.59 0.41
N GLY A 274 -33.37 -4.03 1.61
CA GLY A 274 -32.97 -4.77 2.81
C GLY A 274 -31.53 -5.31 2.74
N CYS A 275 -31.13 -6.04 3.79
CA CYS A 275 -29.78 -6.59 3.90
C CYS A 275 -29.41 -7.50 2.72
N GLU A 276 -30.37 -8.26 2.17
CA GLU A 276 -30.15 -9.09 0.99
C GLU A 276 -29.76 -8.28 -0.25
N GLY A 277 -30.47 -7.17 -0.51
CA GLY A 277 -30.14 -6.28 -1.61
C GLY A 277 -28.76 -5.64 -1.45
N GLU A 278 -28.41 -5.25 -0.23
CA GLU A 278 -27.10 -4.68 0.10
C GLU A 278 -25.97 -5.68 -0.14
N VAL A 279 -26.08 -6.92 0.35
CA VAL A 279 -25.02 -7.94 0.17
C VAL A 279 -24.86 -8.36 -1.29
N VAL A 280 -25.93 -8.44 -2.07
CA VAL A 280 -25.84 -8.79 -3.50
C VAL A 280 -25.23 -7.65 -4.32
N LYS A 281 -25.54 -6.38 -4.01
CA LYS A 281 -24.89 -5.21 -4.62
C LYS A 281 -23.39 -5.16 -4.25
N THR A 282 -23.07 -5.50 -3.01
CA THR A 282 -21.68 -5.60 -2.53
C THR A 282 -20.93 -6.73 -3.23
N LEU A 283 -21.56 -7.89 -3.43
CA LEU A 283 -21.01 -9.00 -4.21
C LEU A 283 -20.72 -8.59 -5.65
N LEU A 284 -21.64 -7.87 -6.30
CA LEU A 284 -21.45 -7.42 -7.68
C LEU A 284 -20.25 -6.46 -7.81
N HIS A 285 -20.08 -5.57 -6.83
CA HIS A 285 -18.91 -4.70 -6.70
C HIS A 285 -17.62 -5.53 -6.56
N GLU A 286 -17.59 -6.52 -5.65
CA GLU A 286 -16.44 -7.42 -5.46
C GLU A 286 -16.10 -8.18 -6.76
N ILE A 287 -17.10 -8.76 -7.43
CA ILE A 287 -16.94 -9.48 -8.70
C ILE A 287 -16.37 -8.57 -9.79
N PHE A 288 -16.82 -7.31 -9.87
CA PHE A 288 -16.31 -6.35 -10.85
C PHE A 288 -14.80 -6.13 -10.69
N ILE A 289 -14.33 -5.92 -9.46
CA ILE A 289 -12.89 -5.78 -9.18
C ILE A 289 -12.14 -7.05 -9.56
N TYR A 290 -12.69 -8.24 -9.26
CA TYR A 290 -12.08 -9.50 -9.69
C TYR A 290 -11.97 -9.64 -11.21
N VAL A 291 -12.99 -9.23 -11.97
CA VAL A 291 -12.98 -9.27 -13.43
C VAL A 291 -11.86 -8.37 -13.97
N VAL A 292 -11.74 -7.16 -13.43
CA VAL A 292 -10.66 -6.23 -13.81
C VAL A 292 -9.30 -6.79 -13.42
N ALA A 293 -9.14 -7.32 -12.20
CA ALA A 293 -7.90 -7.95 -11.73
C ALA A 293 -7.48 -9.13 -12.60
N PHE A 294 -8.43 -9.99 -12.97
CA PHE A 294 -8.19 -11.15 -13.81
C PHE A 294 -7.68 -10.73 -15.20
N TYR A 295 -8.32 -9.77 -15.86
CA TYR A 295 -7.90 -9.35 -17.20
C TYR A 295 -6.62 -8.51 -17.20
N LEU A 296 -6.39 -7.68 -16.17
CA LEU A 296 -5.10 -6.99 -15.97
C LEU A 296 -3.95 -7.99 -15.79
N LYS A 297 -4.14 -9.00 -14.92
CA LYS A 297 -3.16 -10.07 -14.69
C LYS A 297 -2.81 -10.85 -15.96
N ASN A 298 -3.82 -11.13 -16.79
CA ASN A 298 -3.65 -11.86 -18.05
C ASN A 298 -3.22 -10.95 -19.22
N LYS A 299 -2.92 -9.67 -18.98
CA LYS A 299 -2.54 -8.68 -20.01
C LYS A 299 -3.51 -8.60 -21.17
N ASN A 300 -4.81 -8.80 -20.91
CA ASN A 300 -5.84 -8.71 -21.93
C ASN A 300 -6.35 -7.26 -22.05
N SER A 301 -5.57 -6.41 -22.73
CA SER A 301 -5.87 -4.99 -22.83
C SER A 301 -7.23 -4.70 -23.48
N ASP A 302 -7.65 -5.53 -24.45
CA ASP A 302 -8.95 -5.38 -25.12
C ASP A 302 -10.11 -5.62 -24.15
N ALA A 303 -10.00 -6.63 -23.29
CA ALA A 303 -11.01 -6.91 -22.27
C ALA A 303 -11.11 -5.79 -21.23
N VAL A 304 -9.97 -5.33 -20.68
CA VAL A 304 -9.95 -4.26 -19.68
C VAL A 304 -10.50 -2.97 -20.28
N SER A 305 -10.04 -2.61 -21.49
CA SER A 305 -10.50 -1.43 -22.22
C SER A 305 -12.00 -1.47 -22.46
N TYR A 306 -12.53 -2.59 -22.97
CA TYR A 306 -13.96 -2.74 -23.22
C TYR A 306 -14.78 -2.63 -21.93
N ILE A 307 -14.37 -3.31 -20.86
CA ILE A 307 -15.14 -3.35 -19.60
C ILE A 307 -15.20 -1.97 -18.94
N LEU A 308 -14.11 -1.20 -18.97
CA LEU A 308 -14.05 0.12 -18.33
C LEU A 308 -14.58 1.25 -19.22
N SER A 309 -14.52 1.12 -20.55
CA SER A 309 -15.04 2.13 -21.48
C SER A 309 -16.46 1.84 -21.98
N LYS A 310 -17.05 0.67 -21.69
CA LYS A 310 -18.44 0.39 -22.07
C LYS A 310 -19.38 1.36 -21.36
N THR A 311 -20.30 1.95 -22.13
CA THR A 311 -21.48 2.61 -21.58
C THR A 311 -22.48 1.53 -21.16
N TYR A 312 -22.84 1.52 -19.88
CA TYR A 312 -23.80 0.59 -19.30
C TYR A 312 -25.18 1.23 -19.19
N PHE A 313 -26.25 0.48 -19.48
CA PHE A 313 -27.63 0.97 -19.42
C PHE A 313 -28.37 0.44 -18.19
N VAL A 314 -27.96 0.94 -17.02
CA VAL A 314 -28.50 0.51 -15.73
C VAL A 314 -29.57 1.49 -15.24
N GLY A 315 -30.75 1.41 -15.84
CA GLY A 315 -31.90 2.28 -15.59
C GLY A 315 -32.65 2.09 -14.27
N ARG A 316 -33.56 3.01 -13.92
CA ARG A 316 -34.65 2.77 -12.95
C ARG A 316 -35.99 2.79 -13.69
N TYR A 317 -36.97 1.98 -13.25
CA TYR A 317 -38.35 2.04 -13.73
C TYR A 317 -38.50 2.04 -15.26
N GLY A 318 -37.66 1.28 -15.98
CA GLY A 318 -37.70 1.18 -17.44
C GLY A 318 -37.03 2.33 -18.21
N TYR A 319 -36.45 3.32 -17.53
CA TYR A 319 -35.62 4.35 -18.17
C TYR A 319 -34.17 3.92 -18.22
N ASN A 320 -33.65 3.53 -19.39
CA ASN A 320 -32.26 3.18 -19.59
C ASN A 320 -31.35 4.42 -19.43
N GLU A 321 -30.89 4.67 -18.21
CA GLU A 321 -29.86 5.67 -17.94
C GLU A 321 -28.50 5.15 -18.40
N ALA A 322 -27.85 5.89 -19.30
CA ALA A 322 -26.46 5.66 -19.65
C ALA A 322 -25.56 5.99 -18.44
N GLN A 323 -24.79 5.01 -17.98
CA GLN A 323 -23.83 5.13 -16.89
C GLN A 323 -22.48 4.55 -17.31
N SER A 324 -21.42 4.92 -16.60
CA SER A 324 -20.10 4.31 -16.77
C SER A 324 -19.98 3.10 -15.82
N PHE A 325 -18.80 2.49 -15.74
CA PHE A 325 -18.59 1.29 -14.92
C PHE A 325 -18.78 1.54 -13.40
N ASP A 326 -18.89 2.79 -12.95
CA ASP A 326 -19.29 3.13 -11.57
C ASP A 326 -20.69 2.60 -11.21
N ALA A 327 -21.49 2.18 -12.20
CA ALA A 327 -22.73 1.43 -12.00
C ALA A 327 -22.57 0.19 -11.10
N PHE A 328 -21.37 -0.39 -11.04
CA PHE A 328 -21.07 -1.56 -10.20
C PHE A 328 -20.50 -1.19 -8.84
N TYR A 329 -20.25 0.10 -8.57
CA TYR A 329 -19.77 0.56 -7.27
C TYR A 329 -20.91 0.54 -6.25
N TYR A 330 -20.65 -0.04 -5.08
CA TYR A 330 -21.58 -0.01 -3.97
C TYR A 330 -20.85 0.20 -2.65
N ASN A 331 -21.24 1.24 -1.90
CA ASN A 331 -20.75 1.52 -0.56
C ASN A 331 -21.68 0.85 0.48
N ASN A 332 -21.24 -0.25 1.07
CA ASN A 332 -22.01 -0.98 2.08
C ASN A 332 -21.56 -0.62 3.50
N GLU A 333 -22.15 0.43 4.05
CA GLU A 333 -21.87 0.89 5.43
C GLU A 333 -22.29 -0.13 6.50
N ASN A 334 -23.28 -0.98 6.22
CA ASN A 334 -23.75 -1.99 7.16
C ASN A 334 -22.74 -3.13 7.30
N LEU A 335 -22.20 -3.64 6.19
CA LEU A 335 -21.09 -4.62 6.23
C LEU A 335 -19.86 -4.01 6.90
N ASP A 336 -19.55 -2.76 6.56
CA ASP A 336 -18.40 -2.03 7.11
C ASP A 336 -18.46 -1.94 8.65
N ARG A 337 -19.63 -1.53 9.16
CA ARG A 337 -19.92 -1.47 10.60
C ARG A 337 -19.92 -2.86 11.23
N ALA A 338 -20.54 -3.85 10.59
CA ALA A 338 -20.62 -5.21 11.11
C ALA A 338 -19.22 -5.82 11.32
N VAL A 339 -18.33 -5.70 10.33
CA VAL A 339 -16.95 -6.22 10.42
C VAL A 339 -16.16 -5.51 11.53
N SER A 340 -16.29 -4.19 11.62
CA SER A 340 -15.63 -3.39 12.67
C SER A 340 -16.12 -3.78 14.07
N GLN A 341 -17.44 -3.97 14.23
CA GLN A 341 -18.06 -4.40 15.49
C GLN A 341 -17.62 -5.81 15.92
N LYS A 342 -17.67 -6.79 15.01
CA LYS A 342 -17.25 -8.17 15.28
C LYS A 342 -15.78 -8.27 15.71
N ASP A 343 -14.95 -7.39 15.16
CA ASP A 343 -13.52 -7.40 15.44
C ASP A 343 -13.12 -6.53 16.64
N GLY A 344 -13.99 -5.66 17.12
CA GLY A 344 -13.65 -4.65 18.11
C GLY A 344 -12.54 -3.72 17.60
N LYS A 345 -12.48 -3.50 16.28
CA LYS A 345 -11.44 -2.71 15.61
C LYS A 345 -12.06 -1.61 14.76
N ASN A 346 -11.42 -0.45 14.76
CA ASN A 346 -11.80 0.66 13.89
C ASN A 346 -11.03 0.57 12.56
N TYR A 347 -11.53 -0.25 11.64
CA TYR A 347 -10.99 -0.30 10.29
C TYR A 347 -11.27 1.00 9.53
N TYR A 348 -10.41 1.36 8.57
CA TYR A 348 -10.74 2.39 7.58
C TYR A 348 -11.94 1.97 6.71
N SER A 349 -11.97 0.68 6.35
CA SER A 349 -13.15 -0.01 5.85
C SER A 349 -13.14 -1.47 6.31
N GLY A 350 -14.16 -1.84 7.07
CA GLY A 350 -14.49 -3.22 7.40
C GLY A 350 -14.78 -4.07 6.15
N THR A 351 -15.46 -3.51 5.14
CA THR A 351 -15.70 -4.20 3.86
C THR A 351 -14.38 -4.56 3.16
N ALA A 352 -13.46 -3.59 3.03
CA ALA A 352 -12.15 -3.83 2.44
C ALA A 352 -11.33 -4.83 3.26
N SER A 353 -11.36 -4.74 4.60
CA SER A 353 -10.70 -5.72 5.49
C SER A 353 -11.24 -7.13 5.26
N TYR A 354 -12.56 -7.29 5.16
CA TYR A 354 -13.20 -8.57 4.90
C TYR A 354 -12.78 -9.15 3.56
N TRP A 355 -12.84 -8.37 2.47
CA TRP A 355 -12.42 -8.81 1.13
C TRP A 355 -10.95 -9.25 1.11
N ILE A 356 -10.04 -8.44 1.65
CA ILE A 356 -8.59 -8.73 1.68
C ILE A 356 -8.27 -10.02 2.43
N ASN A 357 -9.08 -10.38 3.43
CA ASN A 357 -8.92 -11.62 4.17
C ASN A 357 -9.60 -12.83 3.51
N ASN A 358 -10.49 -12.62 2.54
CA ASN A 358 -11.27 -13.65 1.86
C ASN A 358 -11.01 -13.72 0.34
N ILE A 359 -9.84 -13.25 -0.11
CA ILE A 359 -9.48 -13.27 -1.53
C ILE A 359 -9.46 -14.69 -2.09
N ASN A 360 -10.14 -14.90 -3.21
CA ASN A 360 -10.02 -16.13 -4.01
C ASN A 360 -8.67 -16.16 -4.78
N VAL A 361 -7.69 -16.79 -4.15
CA VAL A 361 -6.31 -16.89 -4.68
C VAL A 361 -6.17 -17.73 -5.95
N GLU A 362 -7.19 -18.51 -6.34
CA GLU A 362 -7.18 -19.20 -7.63
C GLU A 362 -7.32 -18.23 -8.82
N VAL A 363 -7.86 -17.02 -8.59
CA VAL A 363 -8.04 -15.99 -9.63
C VAL A 363 -6.97 -14.92 -9.52
N CYS A 364 -6.88 -14.25 -8.37
CA CYS A 364 -5.89 -13.19 -8.15
C CYS A 364 -5.36 -13.18 -6.70
N ASN A 365 -4.16 -12.64 -6.52
CA ASN A 365 -3.60 -12.38 -5.19
C ASN A 365 -4.06 -11.02 -4.64
N LYS A 366 -3.75 -10.75 -3.37
CA LYS A 366 -4.16 -9.50 -2.69
C LYS A 366 -3.68 -8.25 -3.44
N ASN A 367 -2.42 -8.23 -3.89
CA ASN A 367 -1.85 -7.07 -4.60
C ASN A 367 -2.53 -6.87 -5.96
N GLU A 368 -2.86 -7.95 -6.67
CA GLU A 368 -3.59 -7.90 -7.95
C GLU A 368 -5.02 -7.35 -7.77
N PHE A 369 -5.71 -7.76 -6.70
CA PHE A 369 -7.05 -7.24 -6.37
C PHE A 369 -7.02 -5.75 -6.00
N VAL A 370 -6.11 -5.36 -5.10
CA VAL A 370 -5.91 -3.95 -4.71
C VAL A 370 -5.52 -3.10 -5.91
N PHE A 371 -4.63 -3.60 -6.77
CA PHE A 371 -4.23 -2.92 -8.00
C PHE A 371 -5.43 -2.67 -8.92
N ALA A 372 -6.31 -3.66 -9.09
CA ALA A 372 -7.49 -3.52 -9.94
C ALA A 372 -8.46 -2.44 -9.43
N ASP A 373 -8.70 -2.39 -8.12
CA ASP A 373 -9.56 -1.40 -7.49
C ASP A 373 -8.99 0.03 -7.66
N ILE A 374 -7.68 0.20 -7.41
CA ILE A 374 -6.96 1.45 -7.68
C ILE A 374 -6.96 1.79 -9.18
N PHE A 375 -6.87 0.78 -10.04
CA PHE A 375 -6.92 0.98 -11.48
C PHE A 375 -8.29 1.51 -11.91
N CYS A 376 -9.39 1.01 -11.34
CA CYS A 376 -10.73 1.55 -11.54
C CYS A 376 -10.84 3.02 -11.11
N HIS A 377 -10.24 3.40 -9.98
CA HIS A 377 -10.14 4.81 -9.56
C HIS A 377 -9.49 5.68 -10.64
N ASN A 378 -8.32 5.27 -11.13
CA ASN A 378 -7.61 6.03 -12.17
C ASN A 378 -8.39 6.00 -13.49
N ALA A 379 -8.92 4.87 -13.91
CA ALA A 379 -9.74 4.75 -15.10
C ALA A 379 -10.92 5.75 -15.09
N SER A 380 -11.57 5.96 -13.93
CA SER A 380 -12.66 6.93 -13.80
C SER A 380 -12.23 8.40 -13.99
N MET A 381 -10.94 8.71 -13.83
CA MET A 381 -10.39 10.05 -14.10
C MET A 381 -9.98 10.24 -15.56
N PHE A 382 -9.45 9.19 -16.18
CA PHE A 382 -8.82 9.28 -17.50
C PHE A 382 -9.78 8.94 -18.63
N ILE A 383 -10.64 7.94 -18.50
CA ILE A 383 -11.51 7.48 -19.58
C ILE A 383 -12.46 8.60 -20.04
N GLU A 384 -12.45 8.92 -21.34
CA GLU A 384 -13.13 10.10 -21.89
C GLU A 384 -14.65 10.07 -21.73
N ASN A 385 -15.27 8.89 -21.86
CA ASN A 385 -16.72 8.72 -21.74
C ASN A 385 -17.17 8.43 -20.29
N TYR A 386 -16.31 8.67 -19.29
CA TYR A 386 -16.71 8.66 -17.89
C TYR A 386 -17.48 9.95 -17.56
N THR A 387 -18.77 9.84 -17.25
CA THR A 387 -19.68 11.00 -17.18
C THR A 387 -20.08 11.43 -15.76
N ARG A 388 -19.65 10.70 -14.72
CA ARG A 388 -20.00 11.06 -13.33
C ARG A 388 -19.22 12.26 -12.84
N LYS A 389 -19.83 12.98 -11.89
CA LYS A 389 -19.21 14.10 -11.17
C LYS A 389 -18.20 13.64 -10.11
N TRP A 390 -18.28 12.38 -9.69
CA TRP A 390 -17.42 11.76 -8.68
C TRP A 390 -16.69 10.58 -9.33
N PHE A 391 -15.51 10.24 -8.81
CA PHE A 391 -14.67 9.16 -9.31
C PHE A 391 -14.87 7.89 -8.50
N TRP A 392 -14.61 6.72 -9.10
CA TRP A 392 -14.61 5.44 -8.38
C TRP A 392 -13.73 5.52 -7.13
N PHE A 393 -14.27 5.31 -5.94
CA PHE A 393 -13.48 5.36 -4.71
C PHE A 393 -12.88 3.98 -4.43
N PRO A 394 -11.55 3.80 -4.50
CA PRO A 394 -10.92 2.49 -4.42
C PRO A 394 -10.86 1.99 -2.98
N ILE A 395 -11.89 1.31 -2.48
CA ILE A 395 -12.02 1.01 -1.04
C ILE A 395 -10.84 0.22 -0.46
N THR A 396 -10.08 -0.50 -1.27
CA THR A 396 -8.93 -1.29 -0.86
C THR A 396 -7.58 -0.56 -0.90
N TYR A 397 -7.53 0.72 -1.28
CA TYR A 397 -6.28 1.44 -1.55
C TYR A 397 -5.29 1.45 -0.37
N ILE A 398 -5.79 1.47 0.87
CA ILE A 398 -4.99 1.42 2.10
C ILE A 398 -4.15 0.14 2.25
N TYR A 399 -4.47 -0.90 1.48
CA TYR A 399 -3.74 -2.16 1.46
C TYR A 399 -2.65 -2.19 0.37
N ASP A 400 -2.47 -1.11 -0.39
CA ASP A 400 -1.34 -0.93 -1.31
C ASP A 400 -0.06 -0.63 -0.53
N LYS A 401 0.49 -1.65 0.14
CA LYS A 401 1.65 -1.47 1.02
C LYS A 401 2.94 -1.33 0.22
N ALA A 402 3.48 -0.12 0.22
CA ALA A 402 4.79 0.22 -0.35
C ALA A 402 5.98 -0.25 0.50
N GLU A 403 5.77 -0.61 1.77
CA GLU A 403 6.84 -0.84 2.78
C GLU A 403 7.88 -1.92 2.41
N TYR A 404 7.59 -2.79 1.43
CA TYR A 404 8.55 -3.80 0.94
C TYR A 404 8.65 -3.87 -0.60
N GLY A 405 8.35 -2.77 -1.31
CA GLY A 405 8.80 -2.60 -2.69
C GLY A 405 7.96 -3.25 -3.80
N SER A 406 6.68 -3.59 -3.59
CA SER A 406 5.84 -4.10 -4.70
C SER A 406 4.40 -3.62 -4.73
N SER A 407 4.16 -2.31 -4.62
CA SER A 407 2.91 -1.73 -5.14
C SER A 407 2.87 -1.98 -6.65
N LEU A 408 1.96 -2.86 -7.09
CA LEU A 408 1.76 -3.15 -8.51
C LEU A 408 1.31 -1.88 -9.25
N PHE A 409 0.55 -1.02 -8.57
CA PHE A 409 0.13 0.26 -9.12
C PHE A 409 1.32 1.20 -9.38
N ARG A 410 2.21 1.36 -8.39
CA ARG A 410 3.44 2.15 -8.57
C ARG A 410 4.31 1.59 -9.68
N GLN A 411 4.45 0.27 -9.78
CA GLN A 411 5.19 -0.36 -10.87
C GLN A 411 4.56 -0.08 -12.24
N PHE A 412 3.23 -0.20 -12.34
CA PHE A 412 2.49 0.15 -13.54
C PHE A 412 2.72 1.62 -13.94
N ALA A 413 2.54 2.55 -13.00
CA ALA A 413 2.71 3.98 -13.24
C ALA A 413 4.15 4.30 -13.67
N MET A 414 5.17 3.82 -12.95
CA MET A 414 6.58 4.04 -13.29
C MET A 414 6.97 3.51 -14.68
N ARG A 415 6.33 2.43 -15.15
CA ARG A 415 6.59 1.85 -16.47
C ARG A 415 6.06 2.72 -17.61
N LEU A 416 5.16 3.67 -17.38
CA LEU A 416 4.69 4.61 -18.39
C LEU A 416 5.80 5.51 -18.96
N LYS A 417 6.98 5.54 -18.32
CA LYS A 417 8.19 6.15 -18.90
C LYS A 417 8.69 5.42 -20.14
N SER A 418 8.37 4.12 -20.30
CA SER A 418 8.65 3.33 -21.51
C SER A 418 7.56 3.52 -22.57
N LYS A 419 7.96 3.63 -23.84
CA LYS A 419 7.02 3.75 -24.98
C LYS A 419 6.10 2.55 -25.11
N GLU A 420 6.63 1.34 -24.94
CA GLU A 420 5.84 0.10 -25.05
C GLU A 420 4.70 0.07 -24.03
N HIS A 421 5.05 0.31 -22.75
CA HIS A 421 4.07 0.31 -21.66
C HIS A 421 3.09 1.49 -21.74
N LEU A 422 3.54 2.65 -22.24
CA LEU A 422 2.66 3.77 -22.51
C LEU A 422 1.62 3.42 -23.58
N GLN A 423 2.03 2.78 -24.68
CA GLN A 423 1.11 2.35 -25.74
C GLN A 423 0.09 1.31 -25.21
N GLU A 424 0.53 0.40 -24.35
CA GLU A 424 -0.37 -0.55 -23.69
C GLU A 424 -1.39 0.18 -22.80
N ALA A 425 -0.95 1.14 -21.98
CA ALA A 425 -1.83 1.92 -21.11
C ALA A 425 -2.84 2.78 -21.89
N VAL A 426 -2.39 3.39 -23.01
CA VAL A 426 -3.26 4.13 -23.95
C VAL A 426 -4.39 3.24 -24.44
N LYS A 427 -4.06 2.01 -24.88
CA LYS A 427 -5.05 1.02 -25.32
C LYS A 427 -6.00 0.62 -24.20
N ILE A 428 -5.49 0.30 -23.01
CA ILE A 428 -6.29 -0.10 -21.85
C ILE A 428 -7.27 1.01 -21.44
N MET A 429 -6.83 2.27 -21.49
CA MET A 429 -7.66 3.43 -21.12
C MET A 429 -8.60 3.89 -22.25
N GLY A 430 -8.63 3.18 -23.38
CA GLY A 430 -9.59 3.42 -24.47
C GLY A 430 -9.28 4.63 -25.36
N PHE A 431 -8.02 5.09 -25.40
CA PHE A 431 -7.60 6.22 -26.23
C PHE A 431 -7.23 5.77 -27.65
N SER A 432 -7.49 6.64 -28.63
CA SER A 432 -7.14 6.40 -30.04
C SER A 432 -5.63 6.33 -30.28
N ASP A 433 -4.88 7.16 -29.55
CA ASP A 433 -3.45 7.35 -29.71
C ASP A 433 -2.81 7.96 -28.46
N THR A 434 -1.48 8.01 -28.48
CA THR A 434 -0.69 8.51 -27.35
C THR A 434 -0.86 10.00 -27.10
N ASP A 435 -1.15 10.80 -28.13
CA ASP A 435 -1.25 12.25 -28.00
C ASP A 435 -2.57 12.64 -27.32
N ALA A 436 -3.67 11.98 -27.67
CA ALA A 436 -4.96 12.11 -26.99
C ALA A 436 -4.83 11.78 -25.49
N PHE A 437 -4.17 10.66 -25.17
CA PHE A 437 -3.91 10.28 -23.78
C PHE A 437 -3.03 11.30 -23.05
N LYS A 438 -1.94 11.76 -23.66
CA LYS A 438 -1.06 12.79 -23.06
C LYS A 438 -1.80 14.10 -22.80
N LYS A 439 -2.69 14.52 -23.71
CA LYS A 439 -3.53 15.71 -23.52
C LYS A 439 -4.44 15.55 -22.30
N LYS A 440 -5.11 14.40 -22.18
CA LYS A 440 -5.94 14.10 -21.00
C LYS A 440 -5.10 14.04 -19.72
N TYR A 441 -3.91 13.47 -19.80
CA TYR A 441 -2.98 13.38 -18.68
C TYR A 441 -2.58 14.76 -18.15
N ILE A 442 -2.23 15.69 -19.04
CA ILE A 442 -1.90 17.07 -18.68
C ILE A 442 -3.11 17.79 -18.05
N GLU A 443 -4.32 17.55 -18.57
CA GLU A 443 -5.56 18.09 -18.01
C GLU A 443 -5.77 17.63 -16.55
N ILE A 444 -5.65 16.33 -16.30
CA ILE A 444 -5.82 15.76 -14.95
C ILE A 444 -4.70 16.24 -14.01
N GLU A 445 -3.44 16.22 -14.47
CA GLU A 445 -2.31 16.73 -13.68
C GLU A 445 -2.50 18.19 -13.27
N SER A 446 -2.98 19.04 -14.19
CA SER A 446 -3.27 20.45 -13.91
C SER A 446 -4.42 20.62 -12.93
N LYS A 447 -5.51 19.87 -13.10
CA LYS A 447 -6.66 19.90 -12.19
C LYS A 447 -6.30 19.48 -10.76
N ILE A 448 -5.38 18.53 -10.59
CA ILE A 448 -4.85 18.13 -9.28
C ILE A 448 -4.03 19.27 -8.68
N LYS A 449 -3.11 19.88 -9.44
CA LYS A 449 -2.29 21.03 -8.98
C LYS A 449 -3.13 22.22 -8.56
N GLU A 450 -4.25 22.46 -9.24
CA GLU A 450 -5.20 23.54 -8.94
C GLU A 450 -6.18 23.19 -7.81
N GLY A 451 -6.13 21.98 -7.24
CA GLY A 451 -7.06 21.52 -6.20
C GLY A 451 -8.50 21.29 -6.69
N LYS A 452 -8.73 21.24 -8.01
CA LYS A 452 -10.06 20.95 -8.61
C LYS A 452 -10.43 19.48 -8.54
N ILE A 453 -9.44 18.60 -8.52
CA ILE A 453 -9.59 17.18 -8.17
C ILE A 453 -9.01 17.03 -6.78
N GLY A 454 -9.89 16.89 -5.78
CA GLY A 454 -9.50 16.69 -4.39
C GLY A 454 -8.87 15.31 -4.16
N GLU A 455 -8.20 15.17 -3.01
CA GLU A 455 -7.69 13.87 -2.55
C GLU A 455 -8.85 12.93 -2.20
N TYR A 456 -8.81 11.71 -2.72
CA TYR A 456 -9.75 10.65 -2.35
C TYR A 456 -9.13 9.84 -1.24
N ARG A 457 -9.60 10.00 0.00
CA ARG A 457 -9.07 9.24 1.14
C ARG A 457 -10.15 8.97 2.18
N TYR A 458 -9.93 7.95 3.02
CA TYR A 458 -10.69 7.81 4.25
C TYR A 458 -10.36 8.98 5.19
N ASN A 459 -11.36 9.48 5.92
CA ASN A 459 -11.21 10.66 6.78
C ASN A 459 -10.08 10.54 7.81
N SER A 460 -9.83 9.32 8.31
CA SER A 460 -8.77 9.03 9.29
C SER A 460 -7.45 8.59 8.66
N ALA A 461 -7.41 8.35 7.34
CA ALA A 461 -6.21 7.86 6.68
C ALA A 461 -5.26 9.02 6.36
N PHE A 462 -3.96 8.80 6.62
CA PHE A 462 -2.93 9.74 6.23
C PHE A 462 -2.75 9.78 4.71
N GLU A 463 -2.66 8.60 4.09
CA GLU A 463 -2.48 8.42 2.66
C GLU A 463 -3.80 8.57 1.87
N SER A 464 -3.68 9.14 0.67
CA SER A 464 -4.77 9.21 -0.30
C SER A 464 -4.69 8.08 -1.34
N ALA A 465 -5.82 7.82 -1.99
CA ALA A 465 -5.91 6.90 -3.10
C ALA A 465 -4.92 7.31 -4.19
N PRO A 466 -4.05 6.38 -4.63
CA PRO A 466 -2.94 6.75 -5.50
C PRO A 466 -3.42 7.05 -6.91
N VAL A 467 -2.84 8.10 -7.49
CA VAL A 467 -3.11 8.57 -8.86
C VAL A 467 -1.84 8.46 -9.69
N ILE A 468 -1.95 8.04 -10.95
CA ILE A 468 -0.78 7.82 -11.84
C ILE A 468 0.14 9.07 -11.89
N CYS A 469 -0.45 10.27 -11.92
CA CYS A 469 0.25 11.56 -11.94
C CYS A 469 1.17 11.84 -10.73
N GLN A 470 1.01 11.11 -9.63
CA GLN A 470 1.88 11.22 -8.45
C GLN A 470 3.25 10.54 -8.69
N TYR A 471 3.31 9.55 -9.59
CA TYR A 471 4.51 8.73 -9.82
C TYR A 471 5.29 9.11 -11.07
N VAL A 472 4.59 9.59 -12.11
CA VAL A 472 5.19 9.98 -13.39
C VAL A 472 4.61 11.31 -13.85
N LYS A 473 5.47 12.27 -14.21
CA LYS A 473 5.02 13.55 -14.77
C LYS A 473 4.66 13.40 -16.24
N SER A 474 3.78 14.27 -16.76
CA SER A 474 3.38 14.26 -18.18
C SER A 474 4.57 14.34 -19.14
N GLU A 475 5.61 15.09 -18.78
CA GLU A 475 6.88 15.22 -19.53
C GLU A 475 7.73 13.94 -19.58
N GLU A 476 7.50 13.01 -18.65
CA GLU A 476 8.26 11.76 -18.55
C GLU A 476 7.61 10.60 -19.32
N LEU A 477 6.42 10.81 -19.90
CA LEU A 477 5.66 9.74 -20.58
C LEU A 477 6.32 9.33 -21.90
N GLY A 478 6.74 8.06 -21.97
CA GLY A 478 7.31 7.44 -23.17
C GLY A 478 8.68 8.00 -23.58
N ILE A 479 9.45 8.56 -22.64
CA ILE A 479 10.80 9.09 -22.92
C ILE A 479 11.85 7.98 -23.06
N ARG A 480 11.58 6.77 -22.57
CA ARG A 480 12.47 5.60 -22.62
C ARG A 480 11.95 4.62 -23.66
N ASN A 481 12.87 3.95 -24.37
CA ASN A 481 12.53 2.82 -25.24
C ASN A 481 12.46 1.57 -24.37
#